data_AF-A0A442XWC9-F1
#
_entry.id   AF-A0A442XWC9-F1
#
_cell.length_a   1.000
_cell.length_b   1.000
_cell.length_c   1.000
_cell.angle_alpha   90.00
_cell.angle_beta   90.00
_cell.angle_gamma   90.00
#
_symmetry.space_group_name_H-M   'P 1'
#
loop_
_entity.id
_entity.type
_entity.pdbx_description
1 polymer ?
#
loop_
_entity_poly.entity_id
_entity_poly.type
_entity_poly.pdbx_seq_one_letter_code
_entity_poly.pdbx_strand_id
1 'polypeptide(L)'
;MPQKTLADKLAARESIYVNCGHPMCCRSTKLDIQALIDRLGRDHGSMHDDLVGLFVCSNCKVADRDRRQVFFTCIPDYEGQQRARNRDWKPTFERRAEGGRRRLGGRWGRRGDDEKVEG
;
A
#
# COMPACT_ATOMS: atom_id res chain seq x y z
N MET A 1 -15.55 -14.73 -11.49
CA MET A 1 -14.73 -14.46 -10.29
C MET A 1 -15.65 -13.82 -9.26
N PRO A 2 -15.68 -14.26 -7.99
CA PRO A 2 -16.52 -13.62 -6.99
C PRO A 2 -16.13 -12.14 -6.85
N GLN A 3 -17.12 -11.25 -6.93
CA GLN A 3 -16.90 -9.81 -6.72
C GLN A 3 -16.58 -9.58 -5.24
N LYS A 4 -15.37 -9.11 -4.94
CA LYS A 4 -15.01 -8.72 -3.56
C LYS A 4 -15.69 -7.40 -3.24
N THR A 5 -16.34 -7.32 -2.09
CA THR A 5 -16.92 -6.07 -1.56
C THR A 5 -15.89 -5.25 -0.78
N LEU A 6 -16.22 -3.98 -0.50
CA LEU A 6 -15.42 -3.16 0.41
C LEU A 6 -15.40 -3.77 1.82
N ALA A 7 -16.51 -4.38 2.25
CA ALA A 7 -16.58 -5.14 3.50
C ALA A 7 -15.52 -6.24 3.58
N ASP A 8 -15.36 -7.01 2.51
CA ASP A 8 -14.41 -8.12 2.45
C ASP A 8 -12.98 -7.63 2.57
N LYS A 9 -12.66 -6.50 1.89
CA LYS A 9 -11.34 -5.89 1.97
C LYS A 9 -11.03 -5.36 3.37
N LEU A 10 -12.00 -4.75 4.03
CA LEU A 10 -11.86 -4.30 5.41
C LEU A 10 -11.67 -5.50 6.36
N ALA A 11 -12.47 -6.55 6.21
CA ALA A 11 -12.38 -7.76 7.02
C ALA A 11 -11.03 -8.49 6.83
N ALA A 12 -10.52 -8.50 5.59
CA ALA A 12 -9.21 -9.06 5.25
C ALA A 12 -8.03 -8.13 5.60
N ARG A 13 -8.31 -6.92 6.12
CA ARG A 13 -7.32 -5.89 6.46
C ARG A 13 -6.41 -5.53 5.27
N GLU A 14 -6.94 -5.64 4.06
CA GLU A 14 -6.23 -5.32 2.83
C GLU A 14 -6.04 -3.80 2.71
N SER A 15 -4.85 -3.38 2.26
CA SER A 15 -4.57 -1.97 1.96
C SER A 15 -4.70 -1.72 0.46
N ILE A 16 -5.57 -0.79 0.07
CA ILE A 16 -5.69 -0.37 -1.34
C ILE A 16 -4.99 0.98 -1.53
N TYR A 17 -4.17 1.07 -2.56
CA TYR A 17 -3.59 2.32 -3.02
C TYR A 17 -4.22 2.71 -4.35
N VAL A 18 -4.56 3.99 -4.50
CA VAL A 18 -4.90 4.60 -5.78
C VAL A 18 -3.67 5.31 -6.34
N ASN A 19 -3.31 4.98 -7.57
CA ASN A 19 -2.16 5.53 -8.27
C ASN A 19 -2.65 6.33 -9.47
N CYS A 20 -2.13 7.54 -9.64
CA CYS A 20 -2.40 8.32 -10.84
C CYS A 20 -1.75 7.66 -12.06
N GLY A 21 -2.53 7.40 -13.11
CA GLY A 21 -2.01 6.84 -14.37
C GLY A 21 -1.25 7.83 -15.25
N HIS A 22 -1.06 9.07 -14.81
CA HIS A 22 -0.30 10.06 -15.56
C HIS A 22 1.21 9.85 -15.31
N PRO A 23 2.03 9.56 -16.35
CA PRO A 23 3.45 9.21 -16.20
C PRO A 23 4.30 10.27 -15.48
N MET A 24 3.93 11.55 -15.61
CA MET A 24 4.62 12.65 -14.94
C MET A 24 4.11 12.96 -13.52
N CYS A 25 2.97 12.40 -13.10
CA CYS A 25 2.42 12.70 -11.78
C CYS A 25 2.91 11.73 -10.71
N CYS A 26 2.97 10.42 -11.03
CA CYS A 26 3.45 9.34 -10.15
C CYS A 26 2.92 9.34 -8.71
N ARG A 27 1.78 10.02 -8.44
CA ARG A 27 1.23 10.11 -7.09
C ARG A 27 0.46 8.84 -6.77
N SER A 28 0.72 8.32 -5.58
CA SER A 28 -0.04 7.25 -4.96
C SER A 28 -0.66 7.75 -3.66
N THR A 29 -1.82 7.23 -3.31
CA THR A 29 -2.50 7.56 -2.05
C THR A 29 -3.13 6.31 -1.49
N LYS A 30 -2.91 6.06 -0.21
CA LYS A 30 -3.59 4.96 0.49
C LYS A 30 -5.06 5.34 0.68
N LEU A 31 -5.95 4.48 0.24
CA LEU A 31 -7.38 4.65 0.48
C LEU A 31 -7.71 4.23 1.91
N ASP A 32 -8.47 5.07 2.59
CA ASP A 32 -9.16 4.71 3.82
C ASP A 32 -10.42 3.93 3.45
N ILE A 33 -10.38 2.61 3.66
CA ILE A 33 -11.49 1.72 3.31
C ILE A 33 -12.73 2.00 4.16
N GLN A 34 -12.55 2.43 5.41
CA GLN A 34 -13.67 2.76 6.27
C GLN A 34 -14.39 4.00 5.76
N ALA A 35 -13.64 5.07 5.46
CA ALA A 35 -14.21 6.28 4.88
C ALA A 35 -14.84 6.03 3.50
N LEU A 36 -14.34 5.04 2.75
CA LEU A 36 -14.91 4.64 1.47
C LEU A 36 -16.24 3.87 1.65
N ILE A 37 -16.31 2.97 2.64
CA ILE A 37 -17.54 2.27 3.03
C ILE A 37 -18.60 3.27 3.49
N ASP A 38 -18.22 4.26 4.28
CA ASP A 38 -19.17 5.27 4.79
C ASP A 38 -19.80 6.10 3.66
N ARG A 39 -19.12 6.21 2.50
CA ARG A 39 -19.59 6.96 1.33
C ARG A 39 -20.32 6.10 0.30
N LEU A 40 -19.83 4.89 0.03
CA LEU A 40 -20.30 4.03 -1.06
C LEU A 40 -21.17 2.86 -0.59
N GLY A 41 -21.14 2.55 0.71
CA GLY A 41 -21.78 1.39 1.30
C GLY A 41 -20.84 0.20 1.48
N ARG A 42 -21.19 -0.66 2.44
CA ARG A 42 -20.41 -1.84 2.82
C ARG A 42 -20.36 -2.89 1.70
N ASP A 43 -21.49 -3.08 1.03
CA ASP A 43 -21.66 -4.10 -0.01
C ASP A 43 -21.21 -3.62 -1.40
N HIS A 44 -20.64 -2.41 -1.50
CA HIS A 44 -20.15 -1.88 -2.75
C HIS A 44 -18.99 -2.74 -3.29
N GLY A 45 -18.97 -2.95 -4.61
CA GLY A 45 -17.89 -3.64 -5.31
C GLY A 45 -16.55 -2.93 -5.09
N SER A 46 -15.50 -3.71 -4.90
CA SER A 46 -14.16 -3.17 -4.60
C SER A 46 -13.15 -3.43 -5.72
N MET A 47 -13.60 -3.93 -6.88
CA MET A 47 -12.73 -4.20 -8.01
C MET A 47 -12.35 -2.91 -8.74
N HIS A 48 -11.40 -3.01 -9.68
CA HIS A 48 -10.93 -1.85 -10.44
C HIS A 48 -12.09 -1.12 -11.14
N ASP A 49 -12.95 -1.85 -11.85
CA ASP A 49 -14.06 -1.29 -12.61
C ASP A 49 -15.08 -0.57 -11.72
N ASP A 50 -15.27 -1.04 -10.49
CA ASP A 50 -16.20 -0.43 -9.52
C ASP A 50 -15.68 0.92 -8.99
N LEU A 51 -14.36 1.12 -8.99
CA LEU A 51 -13.71 2.26 -8.33
C LEU A 51 -13.13 3.27 -9.33
N VAL A 52 -12.69 2.85 -10.52
CA VAL A 52 -11.93 3.70 -11.46
C VAL A 52 -12.67 4.97 -11.88
N GLY A 53 -13.99 4.92 -11.98
CA GLY A 53 -14.84 6.07 -12.33
C GLY A 53 -15.04 7.09 -11.20
N LEU A 54 -14.70 6.73 -9.96
CA LEU A 54 -14.96 7.57 -8.77
C LEU A 54 -13.77 8.46 -8.41
N PHE A 55 -12.57 8.12 -8.88
CA PHE A 55 -11.34 8.80 -8.47
C PHE A 55 -10.72 9.59 -9.63
N VAL A 56 -10.38 10.84 -9.33
CA VAL A 56 -9.60 11.71 -10.22
C VAL A 56 -8.41 12.27 -9.46
N CYS A 57 -7.26 12.35 -10.11
CA CYS A 57 -6.09 12.98 -9.50
C CYS A 57 -6.29 14.50 -9.44
N SER A 58 -6.39 15.05 -8.23
CA SER A 58 -6.53 16.50 -8.00
C SER A 58 -5.36 17.30 -8.57
N ASN A 59 -4.14 16.78 -8.50
CA ASN A 59 -2.95 17.46 -9.05
C ASN A 59 -2.98 17.53 -10.58
N CYS A 60 -3.38 16.45 -11.26
CA CYS A 60 -3.57 16.50 -12.71
C CYS A 60 -4.73 17.41 -13.11
N LYS A 61 -5.79 17.46 -12.29
CA LYS A 61 -6.91 18.39 -12.49
C LYS A 61 -6.47 19.86 -12.38
N VAL A 62 -5.64 20.21 -11.40
CA VAL A 62 -5.14 21.59 -11.22
C VAL A 62 -4.14 21.97 -12.32
N ALA A 63 -3.30 21.02 -12.75
CA ALA A 63 -2.30 21.25 -13.79
C ALA A 63 -2.88 21.19 -15.23
N ASP A 64 -4.21 21.11 -15.37
CA ASP A 64 -4.93 20.95 -16.64
C ASP A 64 -4.33 19.88 -17.56
N ARG A 65 -3.88 18.77 -16.96
CA ARG A 65 -3.31 17.63 -17.69
C ARG A 65 -4.41 16.69 -18.15
N ASP A 66 -4.11 15.92 -19.20
CA ASP A 66 -4.97 14.85 -19.69
C ASP A 66 -5.44 13.95 -18.54
N ARG A 67 -6.76 13.75 -18.49
CA ARG A 67 -7.41 13.00 -17.41
C ARG A 67 -7.28 11.52 -17.70
N ARG A 68 -6.15 10.95 -17.26
CA ARG A 68 -5.94 9.51 -17.30
C ARG A 68 -6.61 8.80 -16.14
N GLN A 69 -7.03 7.57 -16.43
CA GLN A 69 -7.59 6.67 -15.42
C GLN A 69 -6.57 6.40 -14.31
N VAL A 70 -7.08 6.12 -13.11
CA VAL A 70 -6.26 5.72 -11.96
C VAL A 70 -6.09 4.20 -11.94
N PHE A 71 -4.99 3.73 -11.36
CA PHE A 71 -4.75 2.30 -11.15
C PHE A 71 -4.81 1.97 -9.67
N PHE A 72 -5.30 0.79 -9.33
CA PHE A 72 -5.37 0.35 -7.93
C PHE A 72 -4.33 -0.73 -7.66
N THR A 73 -3.61 -0.59 -6.55
CA THR A 73 -2.73 -1.63 -6.02
C THR A 73 -3.34 -2.17 -4.74
N CYS A 74 -3.68 -3.45 -4.71
CA CYS A 74 -4.17 -4.14 -3.52
C CYS A 74 -2.99 -4.86 -2.86
N ILE A 75 -2.70 -4.49 -1.61
CA ILE A 75 -1.65 -5.10 -0.79
C ILE A 75 -2.35 -5.94 0.28
N PRO A 76 -2.17 -7.28 0.27
CA PRO A 76 -2.70 -8.16 1.31
C PRO A 76 -2.14 -7.82 2.70
N ASP A 77 -2.84 -8.23 3.76
CA ASP A 77 -2.33 -8.17 5.14
C ASP A 77 -1.20 -9.20 5.34
N TYR A 78 -0.03 -8.90 4.76
CA TYR A 78 1.13 -9.74 4.90
C TYR A 78 1.54 -9.91 6.36
N GLU A 79 1.38 -8.89 7.21
CA GLU A 79 1.73 -9.01 8.63
C GLU A 79 0.85 -10.04 9.33
N GLY A 80 -0.46 -9.95 9.17
CA GLY A 80 -1.41 -10.93 9.72
C GLY A 80 -1.17 -12.34 9.18
N GLN A 81 -0.94 -12.47 7.88
CA GLN A 81 -0.61 -13.76 7.24
C GLN A 81 0.68 -14.37 7.78
N GLN A 82 1.73 -13.55 7.92
CA GLN A 82 3.03 -13.96 8.46
C GLN A 82 2.91 -14.40 9.92
N ARG A 83 2.19 -13.63 10.74
CA ARG A 83 1.91 -13.97 12.14
C ARG A 83 1.16 -15.29 12.26
N ALA A 84 0.11 -15.50 11.46
CA ALA A 84 -0.66 -16.73 11.47
C ALA A 84 0.19 -17.93 11.04
N ARG A 85 0.94 -17.80 9.95
CA ARG A 85 1.81 -18.86 9.42
C ARG A 85 2.93 -19.23 10.39
N ASN A 86 3.52 -18.22 11.05
CA ASN A 86 4.65 -18.43 11.95
C ASN A 86 4.24 -18.79 13.38
N ARG A 87 2.94 -18.84 13.70
CA ARG A 87 2.45 -19.12 15.06
C ARG A 87 2.98 -20.43 15.62
N ASP A 88 2.95 -21.47 14.79
CA ASP A 88 3.33 -22.83 15.16
C ASP A 88 4.69 -23.23 14.55
N TRP A 89 5.33 -22.32 13.81
CA TRP A 89 6.61 -22.55 13.16
C TRP A 89 7.75 -22.48 14.18
N LYS A 90 8.55 -23.55 14.24
CA LYS A 90 9.78 -23.61 15.04
C LYS A 90 10.99 -23.52 14.09
N PRO A 91 11.92 -22.59 14.31
CA PRO A 91 13.17 -22.59 13.55
C PRO A 91 13.92 -23.89 13.79
N THR A 92 14.44 -24.48 12.71
CA THR A 92 15.26 -25.71 12.75
C THR A 92 16.72 -25.45 13.07
N PHE A 93 17.14 -24.18 13.08
CA PHE A 93 18.47 -23.79 13.53
C PHE A 93 18.47 -23.52 15.03
N GLU A 94 19.55 -23.89 15.71
CA GLU A 94 19.74 -23.61 17.12
C GLU A 94 19.71 -22.09 17.36
N ARG A 95 18.78 -21.64 18.21
CA ARG A 95 18.85 -20.30 18.78
C ARG A 95 20.02 -20.29 19.76
N ARG A 96 21.20 -19.84 19.31
CA ARG A 96 22.32 -19.51 20.23
C ARG A 96 21.88 -18.39 21.17
N ALA A 97 21.27 -18.78 22.28
CA ALA A 97 21.08 -17.92 23.42
C ALA A 97 22.41 -17.89 24.18
N GLU A 98 23.23 -16.86 23.93
CA GLU A 98 24.10 -16.18 24.89
C GLU A 98 25.16 -15.33 24.18
N GLY A 99 25.31 -14.08 24.63
CA GLY A 99 26.54 -13.31 24.49
C GLY A 99 26.91 -12.82 23.09
N GLY A 100 26.34 -11.70 22.64
CA GLY A 100 26.84 -11.07 21.42
C GLY A 100 26.16 -9.78 21.04
N ARG A 101 26.40 -8.69 21.79
CA ARG A 101 26.40 -7.34 21.19
C ARG A 101 27.54 -7.27 20.16
N ARG A 102 27.37 -7.90 19.00
CA ARG A 102 28.06 -7.49 17.79
C ARG A 102 27.19 -6.43 17.16
N ARG A 103 27.64 -5.18 17.23
CA ARG A 103 27.21 -4.14 16.27
C ARG A 103 27.46 -4.71 14.89
N LEU A 104 26.43 -5.28 14.27
CA LEU A 104 26.41 -5.43 12.83
C LEU A 104 26.24 -4.01 12.28
N GLY A 105 27.38 -3.33 12.12
CA GLY A 105 27.49 -2.13 11.31
C GLY A 105 27.21 -2.50 9.85
N GLY A 106 25.96 -2.83 9.55
CA GLY A 106 25.45 -2.89 8.18
C GLY A 106 25.24 -1.46 7.72
N ARG A 107 26.26 -0.89 7.10
CA ARG A 107 26.18 0.36 6.32
C ARG A 107 25.24 0.11 5.14
N TRP A 108 23.94 0.16 5.37
CA TRP A 108 22.97 0.36 4.32
C TRP A 108 22.89 1.86 4.10
N GLY A 109 23.55 2.32 3.04
CA GLY A 109 23.63 3.73 2.69
C GLY A 109 22.24 4.35 2.55
N ARG A 110 21.98 5.39 3.35
CA ARG A 110 20.97 6.39 3.03
C ARG A 110 21.37 6.98 1.67
N ARG A 111 20.55 6.74 0.65
CA ARG A 111 20.62 7.48 -0.62
C ARG A 111 20.35 8.95 -0.24
N GLY A 112 21.36 9.79 -0.42
CA GLY A 112 21.39 11.15 0.10
C GLY A 112 20.23 11.99 -0.42
N ASP A 113 19.50 12.58 0.51
CA ASP A 113 18.98 13.93 0.38
C ASP A 113 20.16 14.86 0.70
N ASP A 114 20.76 15.48 -0.32
CA ASP A 114 21.57 16.69 -0.12
C ASP A 114 21.41 17.58 -1.35
N GLU A 115 20.41 18.44 -1.20
CA GLU A 115 20.32 19.81 -1.70
C GLU A 115 21.70 20.45 -1.98
N LYS A 116 21.99 20.73 -3.25
CA LYS A 116 23.00 21.73 -3.63
C LYS A 116 22.30 22.82 -4.45
N VAL A 117 21.94 23.89 -3.74
CA VAL A 117 21.79 25.23 -4.31
C VAL A 117 23.20 25.80 -4.43
N GLU A 118 23.66 26.08 -5.65
CA GLU A 118 24.84 26.90 -5.89
C GLU A 118 24.42 28.16 -6.65
N GLY A 119 24.83 29.31 -6.07
CA GLY A 119 25.35 30.52 -6.72
C GLY A 119 24.65 31.08 -7.94
#